data_AF-A0A9X6GIU5-F1
#
_entry.id   AF-A0A9X6GIU5-F1
#
_cell.length_a   1.000
_cell.length_b   1.000
_cell.length_c   1.000
_cell.angle_alpha   90.00
_cell.angle_beta   90.00
_cell.angle_gamma   90.00
#
_symmetry.space_group_name_H-M   'P 1'
#
loop_
_entity.id
_entity.type
_entity.pdbx_description
1 polymer ?
#
loop_
_entity_poly.entity_id
_entity_poly.type
_entity_poly.pdbx_seq_one_letter_code
_entity_poly.pdbx_strand_id
1 'polypeptide(L)'
;MHSVQSLQAEIADLRLAMAQEEFEAMPQMLDNHDLHLREYAQQVDIQQDRDALQALLAMHQDLMRMMRERQRKLLELIRAQRTSSSASRAYARVGRI
;
A
#
# COMPACT_ATOMS: atom_id res chain seq x y z
N MET A 1 2.83 14.08 -20.49
CA MET A 1 2.91 12.81 -21.23
C MET A 1 3.63 11.85 -20.30
N HIS A 2 2.92 10.86 -19.75
CA HIS A 2 3.51 9.89 -18.81
C HIS A 2 4.28 8.84 -19.57
N SER A 3 5.45 8.46 -19.08
CA SER A 3 6.26 7.39 -19.63
C SER A 3 6.28 6.21 -18.67
N VAL A 4 6.70 5.04 -19.16
CA VAL A 4 6.83 3.87 -18.29
C VAL A 4 7.83 4.13 -17.15
N GLN A 5 8.86 4.97 -17.36
CA GLN A 5 9.82 5.34 -16.33
C GLN A 5 9.19 6.26 -15.28
N SER A 6 8.31 7.18 -15.66
CA SER A 6 7.60 8.02 -14.68
C SER A 6 6.67 7.18 -13.81
N LEU A 7 5.96 6.21 -14.40
CA LEU A 7 5.11 5.27 -13.66
C LEU A 7 5.93 4.39 -12.70
N GLN A 8 7.10 3.92 -13.12
CA GLN A 8 8.01 3.17 -12.25
C GLN A 8 8.51 4.00 -11.07
N ALA A 9 8.84 5.28 -11.29
CA ALA A 9 9.23 6.21 -10.23
C ALA A 9 8.10 6.43 -9.22
N GLU A 10 6.87 6.59 -9.69
CA GLU A 10 5.69 6.72 -8.81
C GLU A 10 5.47 5.47 -7.94
N ILE A 11 5.65 4.26 -8.48
CA ILE A 11 5.59 3.04 -7.64
C ILE A 11 6.74 3.02 -6.62
N ALA A 12 7.94 3.49 -6.98
CA ALA A 12 9.04 3.61 -6.03
C ALA A 12 8.73 4.60 -4.91
N ASP A 13 8.12 5.74 -5.23
CA ASP A 13 7.67 6.74 -4.25
C ASP A 13 6.57 6.18 -3.34
N LEU A 14 5.60 5.45 -3.90
CA LEU A 14 4.57 4.74 -3.12
C LEU A 14 5.18 3.71 -2.15
N ARG A 15 6.23 2.99 -2.59
CA ARG A 15 6.97 2.06 -1.72
C ARG A 15 7.72 2.79 -0.61
N LEU A 16 8.28 3.96 -0.89
CA LEU A 16 8.96 4.79 0.09
C LEU A 16 7.97 5.32 1.13
N ALA A 17 6.84 5.88 0.70
CA ALA A 17 5.75 6.35 1.56
C ALA A 17 5.23 5.21 2.46
N MET A 18 5.07 4.01 1.91
CA MET A 18 4.74 2.80 2.68
C MET A 18 5.76 2.46 3.77
N ALA A 19 7.06 2.59 3.46
CA ALA A 19 8.14 2.30 4.39
C ALA A 19 8.27 3.38 5.49
N GLN A 20 7.96 4.63 5.15
CA GLN A 20 7.97 5.78 6.06
C GLN A 20 6.66 5.94 6.83
N GLU A 21 5.67 5.08 6.57
CA GLU A 21 4.36 5.10 7.23
C GLU A 21 3.56 6.38 6.95
N GLU A 22 3.77 7.00 5.79
CA GLU A 22 3.09 8.21 5.32
C GLU A 22 1.67 7.90 4.79
N PHE A 23 0.88 7.19 5.58
CA PHE A 23 -0.42 6.64 5.17
C PHE A 23 -1.47 7.70 4.84
N GLU A 24 -1.30 8.94 5.30
CA GLU A 24 -2.20 10.05 4.99
C GLU A 24 -2.07 10.52 3.53
N ALA A 25 -0.84 10.50 2.97
CA ALA A 25 -0.57 10.94 1.60
C ALA A 25 -0.85 9.83 0.56
N MET A 26 -0.77 8.57 1.00
CA MET A 26 -0.86 7.40 0.14
C MET A 26 -2.12 7.31 -0.74
N PRO A 27 -3.36 7.61 -0.26
CA PRO A 27 -4.55 7.52 -1.10
C PRO A 27 -4.45 8.43 -2.33
N GLN A 28 -4.01 9.67 -2.14
CA GLN A 28 -3.83 10.61 -3.24
C GLN A 28 -2.74 10.16 -4.22
N MET A 29 -1.64 9.60 -3.71
CA MET A 29 -0.57 9.07 -4.56
C MET A 29 -1.05 7.89 -5.43
N LEU A 30 -1.88 7.01 -4.87
CA LEU A 30 -2.48 5.89 -5.60
C LEU A 30 -3.46 6.38 -6.68
N ASP A 31 -4.33 7.34 -6.33
CA ASP A 31 -5.28 7.91 -7.29
C ASP A 31 -4.56 8.62 -8.46
N ASN A 32 -3.48 9.35 -8.17
CA ASN A 32 -2.66 9.99 -9.19
C ASN A 32 -1.97 8.94 -10.09
N HIS A 33 -1.39 7.90 -9.49
CA HIS A 33 -0.76 6.81 -10.25
C HIS A 33 -1.76 6.10 -11.17
N ASP A 34 -2.97 5.82 -10.67
CA ASP A 34 -4.04 5.19 -11.46
C ASP A 34 -4.48 6.07 -12.63
N LEU A 35 -4.54 7.39 -12.43
CA LEU A 35 -4.81 8.35 -13.50
C LEU A 35 -3.70 8.31 -14.56
N HIS A 36 -2.44 8.45 -14.16
CA HIS A 36 -1.30 8.47 -15.07
C HIS A 36 -1.15 7.16 -15.83
N LEU A 37 -1.45 6.03 -15.20
CA LEU A 37 -1.42 4.71 -15.83
C LEU A 37 -2.50 4.58 -16.91
N ARG A 38 -3.71 5.12 -16.68
CA ARG A 38 -4.77 5.16 -17.70
C ARG A 38 -4.39 6.05 -18.87
N GLU A 39 -3.78 7.20 -18.61
CA GLU A 39 -3.31 8.11 -19.66
C GLU A 39 -2.20 7.48 -20.51
N TYR A 40 -1.23 6.82 -19.88
CA TYR A 40 -0.17 6.08 -20.56
C TYR A 40 -0.74 4.93 -21.41
N ALA A 41 -1.70 4.18 -20.88
CA ALA A 41 -2.33 3.06 -21.58
C ALA A 41 -3.06 3.47 -22.88
N GLN A 42 -3.48 4.73 -23.02
CA GLN A 42 -4.09 5.23 -24.25
C GLN A 42 -3.09 5.42 -25.39
N GLN A 43 -1.80 5.50 -25.09
CA GLN A 43 -0.76 5.97 -26.03
C GLN A 43 0.36 4.93 -26.24
N VAL A 44 0.39 3.86 -25.43
CA VAL A 44 1.49 2.90 -25.41
C VAL A 44 1.49 1.98 -26.64
N ASP A 45 2.68 1.78 -27.23
CA ASP A 45 2.94 0.64 -28.11
C ASP A 45 3.39 -0.57 -27.28
N ILE A 46 2.48 -1.52 -27.13
CA ILE A 46 2.67 -2.73 -26.31
C ILE A 46 3.88 -3.57 -26.79
N GLN A 47 4.18 -3.59 -28.09
CA GLN A 47 5.29 -4.39 -28.61
C GLN A 47 6.63 -3.76 -28.29
N GLN A 48 6.70 -2.42 -28.33
CA GLN A 48 7.93 -1.69 -28.03
C GLN A 48 8.22 -1.67 -26.51
N ASP A 49 7.18 -1.52 -25.68
CA ASP A 49 7.33 -1.29 -24.24
C ASP A 49 7.13 -2.55 -23.38
N ARG A 50 7.04 -3.73 -24.00
CA ARG A 50 6.71 -5.00 -23.33
C ARG A 50 7.52 -5.27 -22.06
N ASP A 51 8.83 -5.17 -22.14
CA ASP A 51 9.73 -5.49 -21.02
C ASP A 51 9.56 -4.49 -19.87
N ALA A 52 9.35 -3.22 -20.21
CA ALA A 52 9.14 -2.17 -19.22
C ALA A 52 7.76 -2.28 -18.55
N LEU A 53 6.72 -2.68 -19.30
CA LEU A 53 5.40 -3.02 -18.77
C LEU A 53 5.45 -4.23 -17.82
N GLN A 54 6.24 -5.26 -18.15
CA GLN A 54 6.45 -6.41 -17.27
C GLN A 54 7.14 -6.00 -15.97
N ALA A 55 8.16 -5.15 -16.05
CA ALA A 55 8.81 -4.59 -14.87
C ALA A 55 7.84 -3.77 -14.00
N LEU A 56 7.02 -2.93 -14.64
CA LEU A 56 6.00 -2.13 -13.96
C LEU A 56 4.98 -3.03 -13.22
N LEU A 57 4.51 -4.10 -13.87
CA LEU A 57 3.62 -5.08 -13.27
C LEU A 57 4.24 -5.77 -12.05
N ALA A 58 5.50 -6.19 -12.14
CA ALA A 58 6.21 -6.80 -11.02
C ALA A 58 6.33 -5.84 -9.83
N MET A 59 6.68 -4.57 -10.08
CA MET A 59 6.75 -3.54 -9.04
C MET A 59 5.39 -3.33 -8.36
N HIS A 60 4.29 -3.30 -9.13
CA HIS A 60 2.94 -3.17 -8.59
C HIS A 60 2.54 -4.38 -7.73
N GLN A 61 2.84 -5.60 -8.18
CA GLN A 61 2.57 -6.82 -7.41
C GLN A 61 3.31 -6.83 -6.07
N ASP A 62 4.56 -6.36 -6.06
CA ASP A 62 5.36 -6.20 -4.84
C ASP A 62 4.76 -5.17 -3.89
N LEU A 63 4.36 -4.00 -4.38
CA LEU A 63 3.68 -2.98 -3.57
C LEU A 63 2.41 -3.55 -2.93
N MET A 64 1.58 -4.24 -3.71
CA MET A 64 0.35 -4.86 -3.22
C MET A 64 0.61 -5.95 -2.17
N ARG A 65 1.70 -6.70 -2.31
CA ARG A 65 2.15 -7.67 -1.31
C ARG A 65 2.51 -6.98 0.01
N MET A 66 3.30 -5.90 -0.05
CA MET A 66 3.68 -5.10 1.13
C MET A 66 2.46 -4.53 1.85
N MET A 67 1.49 -3.97 1.11
CA MET A 67 0.26 -3.41 1.68
C MET A 67 -0.57 -4.48 2.41
N ARG A 68 -0.75 -5.66 1.81
CA ARG A 68 -1.49 -6.77 2.44
C ARG A 68 -0.79 -7.29 3.69
N GLU A 69 0.53 -7.43 3.66
CA GLU A 69 1.30 -7.87 4.83
C GLU A 69 1.18 -6.88 5.99
N ARG A 70 1.27 -5.58 5.70
CA ARG A 70 1.05 -4.50 6.67
C ARG A 70 -0.37 -4.54 7.23
N GLN A 71 -1.39 -4.68 6.39
CA GLN A 71 -2.79 -4.78 6.81
C GLN A 71 -3.00 -5.97 7.76
N ARG A 72 -2.41 -7.13 7.46
CA ARG A 72 -2.48 -8.30 8.34
C ARG A 72 -1.87 -8.00 9.71
N LYS A 73 -0.68 -7.39 9.75
CA LYS A 73 -0.02 -7.01 11.00
C LYS A 73 -0.86 -6.02 11.83
N LEU A 74 -1.46 -5.02 11.19
CA LEU A 74 -2.35 -4.07 11.86
C LEU A 74 -3.58 -4.76 12.45
N LEU A 75 -4.19 -5.70 11.72
CA LEU A 75 -5.32 -6.48 12.24
C LEU A 75 -4.93 -7.36 13.43
N GLU A 76 -3.74 -7.97 13.40
CA GLU A 76 -3.21 -8.75 14.53
C GLU A 76 -3.00 -7.86 15.77
N LEU A 77 -2.45 -6.65 15.60
CA LEU A 77 -2.29 -5.68 16.68
C LEU A 77 -3.64 -5.20 17.25
N ILE A 78 -4.62 -4.92 16.40
CA ILE A 78 -5.98 -4.54 16.84
C ILE A 78 -6.62 -5.66 17.66
N ARG A 79 -6.45 -6.92 17.25
CA ARG A 79 -6.96 -8.08 17.99
C ARG A 79 -6.28 -8.19 19.36
N ALA A 80 -4.95 -8.05 19.42
CA ALA A 80 -4.19 -8.06 20.67
C ALA A 80 -4.60 -6.91 21.62
N GLN A 81 -4.87 -5.73 21.08
CA GLN A 81 -5.33 -4.58 21.86
C GLN A 81 -6.72 -4.82 22.47
N ARG A 82 -7.62 -5.47 21.72
CA ARG A 82 -8.97 -5.83 22.22
C ARG A 82 -8.90 -6.86 23.34
N THR A 83 -8.05 -7.88 23.23
CA THR A 83 -7.86 -8.87 24.32
C THR A 83 -7.25 -8.22 25.55
N SER A 84 -6.24 -7.37 25.39
CA SER A 84 -5.66 -6.59 26.49
C SER A 84 -6.70 -5.70 27.19
N SER A 85 -7.48 -4.93 26.43
CA SER A 85 -8.55 -4.08 26.97
C SER A 85 -9.63 -4.88 27.70
N SER A 86 -9.93 -6.10 27.25
CA SER A 86 -10.85 -7.00 27.92
C SER A 86 -10.30 -7.47 29.28
N ALA A 87 -9.02 -7.87 29.32
CA ALA A 87 -8.35 -8.27 30.54
C ALA A 87 -8.27 -7.12 31.56
N SER A 88 -7.91 -5.91 31.14
CA SER A 88 -7.89 -4.72 32.01
C SER A 88 -9.25 -4.44 32.65
N ARG A 89 -10.35 -4.58 31.88
CA ARG A 89 -11.70 -4.44 32.43
C ARG A 89 -12.06 -5.54 33.42
N ALA A 90 -11.63 -6.79 33.16
CA ALA A 90 -11.85 -7.90 34.09
C ALA A 90 -11.13 -7.68 35.42
N TYR A 91 -9.86 -7.27 35.39
CA TYR A 91 -9.10 -6.95 36.60
C TYR A 91 -9.70 -5.77 37.39
N ALA A 92 -10.11 -4.70 36.71
CA ALA A 92 -10.77 -3.56 37.35
C ALA A 92 -12.12 -3.94 38.01
N ARG A 93 -12.81 -4.95 37.48
CA ARG A 93 -14.05 -5.47 38.07
C ARG A 93 -13.79 -6.35 39.30
N VAL A 94 -12.72 -7.13 39.30
CA VAL A 94 -12.32 -7.96 40.44
C VAL A 94 -11.82 -7.10 41.61
N GLY A 95 -11.09 -6.02 41.35
CA GLY A 95 -10.62 -5.10 42.41
C GLY A 95 -11.69 -4.16 43.00
N ARG A 96 -12.95 -4.28 42.57
CA ARG A 96 -14.11 -3.53 43.12
C ARG A 96 -15.04 -4.39 44.00
N ILE A 97 -14.70 -5.66 44.21
CA ILE A 97 -15.37 -6.59 45.14
C ILE A 97 -14.48 -6.69 46.37
#